data_AF-A0A8J3HWW4-F1
#
_entry.id   AF-A0A8J3HWW4-F1
#
_cell.length_a   1.000
_cell.length_b   1.000
_cell.length_c   1.000
_cell.angle_alpha   90.00
_cell.angle_beta   90.00
_cell.angle_gamma   90.00
#
_symmetry.space_group_name_H-M   'P 1'
#
loop_
_entity.id
_entity.type
_entity.pdbx_description
1 polymer ?
#
loop_
_entity_poly.entity_id
_entity_poly.type
_entity_poly.pdbx_seq_one_letter_code
_entity_poly.pdbx_strand_id
1 'polypeptide(L)'
;MGDKTQALGPLQLNGNSLSYTYPGDKAHSNLLTTVTGFLITLENTGSQSQTPSQERVYHGALNDATSPTIKNILVSTPGLENEPNVIVTIFETIKSMNDKAGSVVDSQKGDPNLSARQATRIIEMLDGSTYARSSGDLPKKYPSMLKVNRGLLSSPNQKGYIDILAEQVALVKQAANGDTALLQHVQNTEYAIQDLRDWLQKIRTNAVLLLKAANLEDSVNVGIALQLKQAAADSYTGKTIPPNQGPQPTLGSAGALQAYTECQYMATLDLKKL
;
A
#
# COMPACT_ATOMS: atom_id res chain seq x y z
N MET A 1 -26.56 17.03 17.79
CA MET A 1 -26.70 16.09 16.67
C MET A 1 -26.60 14.69 17.28
N GLY A 2 -27.59 13.82 17.08
CA GLY A 2 -27.59 12.51 17.74
C GLY A 2 -26.54 11.58 17.13
N ASP A 3 -25.78 10.90 17.98
CA ASP A 3 -24.84 9.87 17.55
C ASP A 3 -25.58 8.80 16.75
N LYS A 4 -25.26 8.70 15.46
CA LYS A 4 -25.88 7.73 14.57
C LYS A 4 -25.14 6.41 14.69
N THR A 5 -25.70 5.47 15.45
CA THR A 5 -25.15 4.11 15.57
C THR A 5 -25.61 3.26 14.39
N GLN A 6 -24.67 2.55 13.75
CA GLN A 6 -24.96 1.53 12.73
C GLN A 6 -24.67 0.15 13.31
N ALA A 7 -25.65 -0.75 13.27
CA ALA A 7 -25.42 -2.15 13.65
C ALA A 7 -24.48 -2.81 12.64
N LEU A 8 -23.35 -3.35 13.11
CA LEU A 8 -22.42 -4.07 12.25
C LEU A 8 -22.69 -5.56 12.19
N GLY A 9 -23.34 -6.14 13.21
CA GLY A 9 -23.71 -7.55 13.28
C GLY A 9 -23.60 -8.12 14.70
N PRO A 10 -24.18 -9.31 14.95
CA PRO A 10 -24.07 -9.98 16.24
C PRO A 10 -22.66 -10.57 16.46
N LEU A 11 -22.20 -10.52 17.70
CA LEU A 11 -20.95 -11.13 18.15
C LEU A 11 -21.26 -12.44 18.86
N GLN A 12 -20.65 -13.55 18.44
CA GLN A 12 -20.81 -14.84 19.12
C GLN A 12 -19.64 -15.08 20.08
N LEU A 13 -19.96 -15.34 21.35
CA LEU A 13 -18.99 -15.68 22.37
C LEU A 13 -18.56 -17.15 22.23
N ASN A 14 -17.28 -17.35 21.92
CA ASN A 14 -16.66 -18.67 21.84
C ASN A 14 -15.70 -18.84 23.02
N GLY A 15 -16.18 -19.47 24.09
CA GLY A 15 -15.46 -19.53 25.35
C GLY A 15 -15.29 -18.14 25.96
N ASN A 16 -14.04 -17.70 26.18
CA ASN A 16 -13.72 -16.36 26.68
C ASN A 16 -13.24 -15.40 25.56
N SER A 17 -13.47 -15.73 24.30
CA SER A 17 -13.02 -14.94 23.15
C SER A 17 -14.16 -14.53 22.24
N LEU A 18 -14.05 -13.32 21.69
CA LEU A 18 -14.92 -12.79 20.64
C LEU A 18 -14.05 -12.52 19.41
N SER A 19 -14.48 -13.00 18.25
CA SER A 19 -13.89 -12.65 16.97
C SER A 19 -15.00 -12.29 16.00
N TYR A 20 -14.80 -11.20 15.28
CA TYR A 20 -15.79 -10.69 14.35
C TYR A 20 -15.09 -10.11 13.14
N THR A 21 -15.55 -10.53 11.97
CA THR A 21 -15.17 -9.94 10.69
C THR A 21 -16.42 -9.32 10.11
N TYR A 22 -16.39 -8.01 9.91
CA TYR A 22 -17.46 -7.33 9.21
C TYR A 22 -17.41 -7.75 7.73
N PRO A 23 -18.46 -8.38 7.19
CA PRO A 23 -18.45 -8.88 5.81
C PRO A 23 -18.56 -7.77 4.75
N GLY A 24 -18.71 -6.52 5.17
CA GLY A 24 -19.00 -5.39 4.29
C GLY A 24 -20.51 -5.19 4.08
N ASP A 25 -20.84 -4.14 3.33
CA ASP A 25 -22.18 -3.92 2.80
C ASP A 25 -22.17 -4.06 1.26
N LYS A 26 -23.35 -3.98 0.63
CA LYS A 26 -23.48 -4.05 -0.83
C LYS A 26 -22.76 -2.90 -1.56
N ALA A 27 -22.47 -1.80 -0.87
CA ALA A 27 -21.79 -0.64 -1.43
C ALA A 27 -20.26 -0.71 -1.25
N HIS A 28 -19.75 -1.75 -0.57
CA HIS A 28 -18.36 -1.88 -0.16
C HIS A 28 -17.86 -0.64 0.58
N SER A 29 -18.69 -0.08 1.46
CA SER A 29 -18.38 1.15 2.19
C SER A 29 -17.13 1.01 3.05
N ASN A 30 -16.24 2.01 2.98
CA ASN A 30 -15.11 2.10 3.90
C ASN A 30 -15.60 2.67 5.25
N LEU A 31 -15.62 1.83 6.28
CA LEU A 31 -16.11 2.22 7.61
C LEU A 31 -15.38 3.45 8.18
N LEU A 32 -14.10 3.65 7.89
CA LEU A 32 -13.35 4.82 8.38
C LEU A 32 -13.91 6.16 7.87
N THR A 33 -14.75 6.14 6.84
CA THR A 33 -15.43 7.35 6.33
C THR A 33 -16.64 7.75 7.16
N THR A 34 -17.27 6.80 7.85
CA THR A 34 -18.56 7.00 8.51
C THR A 34 -18.52 6.78 10.02
N VAL A 35 -17.50 6.10 10.55
CA VAL A 35 -17.40 5.78 11.97
C VAL A 35 -16.31 6.60 12.68
N THR A 36 -16.56 6.87 13.96
CA THR A 36 -15.60 7.44 14.91
C THR A 36 -15.13 6.43 15.95
N GLY A 37 -15.73 5.24 16.00
CA GLY A 37 -15.42 4.22 16.97
C GLY A 37 -16.32 3.00 16.85
N PHE A 38 -16.14 2.07 17.77
CA PHE A 38 -16.91 0.84 17.89
C PHE A 38 -17.47 0.69 19.29
N LEU A 39 -18.64 0.05 19.35
CA LEU A 39 -19.38 -0.22 20.57
C LEU A 39 -19.81 -1.68 20.57
N ILE A 40 -19.64 -2.37 21.69
CA ILE A 40 -20.22 -3.68 21.94
C ILE A 40 -21.34 -3.49 22.96
N THR A 41 -22.55 -3.93 22.60
CA THR A 41 -23.72 -3.91 23.46
C THR A 41 -24.10 -5.31 23.88
N LEU A 42 -24.74 -5.45 25.05
CA LEU A 42 -25.35 -6.68 25.48
C LEU A 42 -26.78 -6.76 24.91
N GLU A 43 -27.09 -7.87 24.25
CA GLU A 43 -28.39 -8.12 23.66
C GLU A 43 -29.05 -9.33 24.31
N ASN A 44 -30.38 -9.28 24.45
CA ASN A 44 -31.14 -10.43 24.96
C ASN A 44 -31.08 -11.59 23.95
N THR A 45 -30.89 -12.81 24.45
CA THR A 45 -30.88 -14.03 23.63
C THR A 45 -32.16 -14.13 22.78
N GLY A 46 -32.00 -14.31 21.47
CA GLY A 46 -33.12 -14.40 20.52
C GLY A 46 -33.64 -13.06 19.99
N SER A 47 -33.09 -11.93 20.42
CA SER A 47 -33.40 -10.63 19.81
C SER A 47 -32.65 -10.46 18.46
N GLN A 48 -33.38 -10.12 17.40
CA GLN A 48 -32.82 -9.68 16.12
C GLN A 48 -32.92 -8.15 16.01
N SER A 49 -32.43 -7.44 17.03
CA SER A 49 -32.58 -5.99 17.05
C SER A 49 -31.80 -5.37 15.89
N GLN A 50 -32.50 -4.60 15.05
CA GLN A 50 -31.89 -3.81 13.95
C GLN A 50 -31.04 -2.65 14.48
N THR A 51 -31.17 -2.35 15.77
CA THR A 51 -30.42 -1.29 16.46
C THR A 51 -29.82 -1.86 17.76
N PRO A 52 -28.54 -1.60 18.06
CA PRO A 52 -27.92 -2.02 19.32
C PRO A 52 -28.71 -1.51 20.53
N SER A 53 -28.75 -2.29 21.61
CA SER A 53 -29.33 -1.89 22.88
C SER A 53 -28.57 -0.70 23.49
N GLN A 54 -29.14 -0.09 24.54
CA GLN A 54 -28.44 0.95 25.29
C GLN A 54 -27.44 0.38 26.31
N GLU A 55 -27.38 -0.95 26.48
CA GLU A 55 -26.49 -1.59 27.44
C GLU A 55 -25.10 -1.79 26.82
N ARG A 56 -24.23 -0.81 27.04
CA ARG A 56 -22.88 -0.73 26.46
C ARG A 56 -21.88 -1.45 27.35
N VAL A 57 -21.11 -2.40 26.82
CA VAL A 57 -20.15 -3.21 27.57
C VAL A 57 -18.70 -2.87 27.23
N TYR A 58 -18.41 -2.66 25.94
CA TYR A 58 -17.09 -2.20 25.49
C TYR A 58 -17.21 -1.04 24.51
N HIS A 59 -16.21 -0.18 24.52
CA HIS A 59 -16.10 0.97 23.63
C HIS A 59 -14.65 1.22 23.24
N GLY A 60 -14.44 1.57 21.96
CA GLY A 60 -13.18 2.14 21.48
C GLY A 60 -13.48 3.24 20.48
N ALA A 61 -12.70 4.31 20.50
CA ALA A 61 -12.87 5.45 19.61
C ALA A 61 -11.54 5.81 18.94
N LEU A 62 -11.63 6.24 17.68
CA LEU A 62 -10.52 6.85 16.97
C LEU A 62 -10.07 8.09 17.73
N ASN A 63 -8.77 8.26 17.87
CA ASN A 63 -8.19 9.44 18.49
C ASN A 63 -8.37 10.63 17.54
N ASP A 64 -9.06 11.68 17.99
CA ASP A 64 -9.36 12.87 17.19
C ASP A 64 -8.10 13.56 16.63
N ALA A 65 -6.96 13.46 17.33
CA ALA A 65 -5.71 14.05 16.90
C ALA A 65 -5.11 13.31 15.69
N THR A 66 -5.13 11.98 15.69
CA THR A 66 -4.48 11.15 14.66
C THR A 66 -5.43 10.73 13.54
N SER A 67 -6.74 10.62 13.83
CA SER A 67 -7.75 10.14 12.90
C SER A 67 -7.75 10.87 11.55
N PRO A 68 -7.65 12.21 11.48
CA PRO A 68 -7.58 12.90 10.18
C PRO A 68 -6.38 12.45 9.34
N THR A 69 -5.20 12.35 9.96
CA THR A 69 -3.95 11.97 9.28
C THR A 69 -3.95 10.49 8.85
N ILE A 70 -4.53 9.61 9.65
CA ILE A 70 -4.70 8.18 9.29
C ILE A 70 -5.68 8.05 8.12
N LYS A 71 -6.77 8.82 8.11
CA LYS A 71 -7.72 8.86 6.97
C LYS A 71 -7.08 9.40 5.70
N ASN A 72 -6.15 10.35 5.80
CA ASN A 72 -5.38 10.79 4.64
C ASN A 72 -4.58 9.65 3.99
N ILE A 73 -4.16 8.65 4.77
CA ILE A 73 -3.47 7.47 4.25
C ILE A 73 -4.49 6.45 3.73
N LEU A 74 -5.52 6.13 4.52
CA LEU A 74 -6.38 4.95 4.33
C LEU A 74 -7.69 5.20 3.56
N VAL A 75 -8.10 6.45 3.39
CA VAL A 75 -9.37 6.80 2.74
C VAL A 75 -9.12 7.56 1.44
N SER A 76 -8.54 8.74 1.54
CA SER A 76 -8.32 9.66 0.43
C SER A 76 -7.17 10.57 0.81
N THR A 77 -6.17 10.71 -0.05
CA THR A 77 -5.00 11.52 0.23
C THR A 77 -5.13 12.91 -0.42
N PRO A 78 -5.14 14.00 0.38
CA PRO A 78 -5.25 15.35 -0.15
C PRO A 78 -4.15 15.67 -1.18
N GLY A 79 -4.55 16.29 -2.29
CA GLY A 79 -3.63 16.71 -3.35
C GLY A 79 -3.27 15.66 -4.40
N LEU A 80 -3.83 14.43 -4.31
CA LEU A 80 -3.77 13.45 -5.38
C LEU A 80 -4.92 13.62 -6.39
N GLU A 81 -4.69 13.25 -7.66
CA GLU A 81 -5.72 13.40 -8.70
C GLU A 81 -6.89 12.43 -8.47
N ASN A 82 -8.12 12.94 -8.34
CA ASN A 82 -9.30 12.18 -7.89
C ASN A 82 -9.17 11.61 -6.46
N GLU A 83 -8.23 12.16 -5.68
CA GLU A 83 -7.97 11.85 -4.28
C GLU A 83 -7.92 10.35 -3.90
N PRO A 84 -7.17 9.51 -4.62
CA PRO A 84 -7.01 8.10 -4.26
C PRO A 84 -6.33 7.94 -2.90
N ASN A 85 -6.52 6.78 -2.29
CA ASN A 85 -5.73 6.32 -1.15
C ASN A 85 -4.28 6.05 -1.61
N VAL A 86 -3.31 6.77 -1.02
CA VAL A 86 -1.89 6.67 -1.36
C VAL A 86 -1.32 5.25 -1.15
N ILE A 87 -1.64 4.57 -0.03
CA ILE A 87 -1.04 3.27 0.27
C ILE A 87 -1.60 2.14 -0.60
N VAL A 88 -2.90 2.17 -0.90
CA VAL A 88 -3.54 1.24 -1.85
C VAL A 88 -2.95 1.44 -3.25
N THR A 89 -2.75 2.70 -3.67
CA THR A 89 -2.17 2.99 -4.98
C THR A 89 -0.74 2.48 -5.09
N ILE A 90 0.08 2.65 -4.05
CA ILE A 90 1.44 2.09 -3.98
C ILE A 90 1.38 0.56 -4.09
N PHE A 91 0.57 -0.09 -3.26
CA PHE A 91 0.45 -1.54 -3.21
C PHE A 91 0.04 -2.14 -4.55
N GLU A 92 -1.05 -1.66 -5.15
CA GLU A 92 -1.56 -2.19 -6.42
C GLU A 92 -0.62 -1.88 -7.60
N THR A 93 0.03 -0.72 -7.60
CA THR A 93 1.02 -0.39 -8.65
C THR A 93 2.23 -1.31 -8.56
N ILE A 94 2.77 -1.56 -7.37
CA ILE A 94 3.92 -2.45 -7.16
C ILE A 94 3.54 -3.91 -7.50
N LYS A 95 2.36 -4.37 -7.09
CA LYS A 95 1.83 -5.68 -7.49
C LYS A 95 1.77 -5.83 -9.01
N SER A 96 1.19 -4.83 -9.70
CA SER A 96 1.14 -4.84 -11.16
C SER A 96 2.53 -4.78 -11.81
N MET A 97 3.47 -4.05 -11.21
CA MET A 97 4.86 -4.02 -11.67
C MET A 97 5.54 -5.38 -11.51
N ASN A 98 5.31 -6.10 -10.41
CA ASN A 98 5.83 -7.44 -10.20
C ASN A 98 5.35 -8.42 -11.29
N ASP A 99 4.07 -8.38 -11.64
CA ASP A 99 3.53 -9.18 -12.75
C ASP A 99 4.21 -8.84 -14.09
N LYS A 100 4.43 -7.54 -14.35
CA LYS A 100 5.11 -7.09 -15.57
C LYS A 100 6.58 -7.50 -15.61
N ALA A 101 7.28 -7.45 -14.48
CA ALA A 101 8.67 -7.88 -14.39
C ALA A 101 8.80 -9.39 -14.65
N GLY A 102 7.82 -10.20 -14.20
CA GLY A 102 7.69 -11.59 -14.62
C GLY A 102 7.57 -11.72 -16.15
N SER A 103 6.64 -10.96 -16.74
CA SER A 103 6.44 -10.94 -18.21
C SER A 103 7.68 -10.48 -18.99
N VAL A 104 8.51 -9.56 -18.46
CA VAL A 104 9.79 -9.17 -19.08
C VAL A 104 10.70 -10.38 -19.26
N VAL A 105 10.87 -11.19 -18.22
CA VAL A 105 11.71 -12.40 -18.24
C VAL A 105 11.13 -13.46 -19.16
N ASP A 106 9.84 -13.75 -19.03
CA ASP A 106 9.19 -14.86 -19.75
C ASP A 106 9.11 -14.61 -21.27
N SER A 107 9.07 -13.34 -21.69
CA SER A 107 9.02 -12.97 -23.11
C SER A 107 10.37 -12.61 -23.72
N GLN A 108 11.43 -12.55 -22.90
CA GLN A 108 12.73 -12.06 -23.34
C GLN A 108 13.29 -12.85 -24.52
N LYS A 109 13.08 -14.17 -24.51
CA LYS A 109 13.34 -15.06 -25.64
C LYS A 109 12.03 -15.33 -26.38
N GLY A 110 12.00 -15.07 -27.68
CA GLY A 110 10.84 -15.36 -28.54
C GLY A 110 9.83 -14.23 -28.71
N ASP A 111 9.69 -13.30 -27.75
CA ASP A 111 8.97 -12.01 -27.96
C ASP A 111 9.66 -10.83 -27.26
N PRO A 112 10.88 -10.46 -27.70
CA PRO A 112 11.62 -9.32 -27.14
C PRO A 112 10.85 -7.99 -27.26
N ASN A 113 9.88 -7.89 -28.19
CA ASN A 113 9.03 -6.72 -28.29
C ASN A 113 8.04 -6.63 -27.12
N LEU A 114 7.45 -7.75 -26.69
CA LEU A 114 6.65 -7.77 -25.45
C LEU A 114 7.51 -7.41 -24.24
N SER A 115 8.71 -7.98 -24.13
CA SER A 115 9.65 -7.66 -23.05
C SER A 115 9.90 -6.15 -22.96
N ALA A 116 10.21 -5.50 -24.10
CA ALA A 116 10.37 -4.05 -24.17
C ALA A 116 9.09 -3.26 -23.81
N ARG A 117 7.90 -3.71 -24.24
CA ARG A 117 6.63 -3.06 -23.86
C ARG A 117 6.39 -3.13 -22.35
N GLN A 118 6.72 -4.25 -21.70
CA GLN A 118 6.54 -4.39 -20.26
C GLN A 118 7.56 -3.56 -19.47
N ALA A 119 8.83 -3.52 -19.90
CA ALA A 119 9.83 -2.64 -19.33
C ALA A 119 9.44 -1.15 -19.46
N THR A 120 8.85 -0.75 -20.59
CA THR A 120 8.32 0.60 -20.80
C THR A 120 7.20 0.93 -19.80
N ARG A 121 6.25 0.00 -19.60
CA ARG A 121 5.15 0.16 -18.62
C ARG A 121 5.67 0.32 -17.19
N ILE A 122 6.70 -0.44 -16.82
CA ILE A 122 7.33 -0.36 -15.50
C ILE A 122 7.91 1.05 -15.28
N ILE A 123 8.63 1.60 -16.25
CA ILE A 123 9.18 2.97 -16.14
C ILE A 123 8.05 3.99 -16.05
N GLU A 124 6.98 3.87 -16.84
CA GLU A 124 5.83 4.78 -16.78
C GLU A 124 5.08 4.71 -15.44
N MET A 125 5.02 3.54 -14.78
CA MET A 125 4.49 3.38 -13.42
C MET A 125 5.39 4.01 -12.35
N LEU A 126 6.71 3.96 -12.55
CA LEU A 126 7.70 4.51 -11.63
C LEU A 126 7.81 6.03 -11.73
N ASP A 127 7.84 6.58 -12.94
CA ASP A 127 8.14 7.99 -13.20
C ASP A 127 6.88 8.84 -13.45
N GLY A 128 5.77 8.21 -13.81
CA GLY A 128 4.65 8.88 -14.47
C GLY A 128 4.94 9.07 -15.97
N SER A 129 3.91 8.95 -16.80
CA SER A 129 4.04 8.90 -18.26
C SER A 129 4.72 10.14 -18.85
N THR A 130 4.42 11.34 -18.34
CA THR A 130 5.01 12.58 -18.85
C THR A 130 6.51 12.64 -18.58
N TYR A 131 6.92 12.40 -17.33
CA TYR A 131 8.33 12.47 -16.95
C TYR A 131 9.14 11.33 -17.57
N ALA A 132 8.60 10.12 -17.60
CA ALA A 132 9.21 8.97 -18.28
C ALA A 132 9.60 9.28 -19.73
N ARG A 133 8.83 10.14 -20.41
CA ARG A 133 9.05 10.53 -21.81
C ARG A 133 10.04 11.68 -21.93
N SER A 134 9.98 12.66 -21.05
CA SER A 134 10.88 13.82 -21.08
C SER A 134 12.28 13.52 -20.52
N SER A 135 12.45 12.46 -19.71
CA SER A 135 13.72 12.11 -19.06
C SER A 135 14.82 11.68 -20.05
N GLY A 136 14.43 11.23 -21.25
CA GLY A 136 15.35 10.68 -22.25
C GLY A 136 15.73 9.21 -22.03
N ASP A 137 15.17 8.57 -21.01
CA ASP A 137 15.45 7.15 -20.71
C ASP A 137 14.67 6.17 -21.58
N LEU A 138 13.49 6.58 -22.07
CA LEU A 138 12.68 5.77 -22.98
C LEU A 138 13.12 5.98 -24.44
N PRO A 139 13.31 4.90 -25.23
CA PRO A 139 13.56 5.02 -26.66
C PRO A 139 12.38 5.70 -27.37
N LYS A 140 12.67 6.74 -28.18
CA LYS A 140 11.66 7.53 -28.92
C LYS A 140 10.74 6.69 -29.82
N LYS A 141 11.20 5.51 -30.25
CA LYS A 141 10.47 4.58 -31.12
C LYS A 141 9.28 3.89 -30.43
N TYR A 142 9.27 3.80 -29.10
CA TYR A 142 8.17 3.16 -28.38
C TYR A 142 7.13 4.20 -28.02
N PRO A 143 5.84 4.00 -28.31
CA PRO A 143 4.78 4.91 -27.84
C PRO A 143 4.56 4.77 -26.33
N SER A 144 3.81 5.71 -25.75
CA SER A 144 3.30 5.60 -24.37
C SER A 144 2.44 4.35 -24.23
N MET A 145 2.69 3.53 -23.21
CA MET A 145 1.96 2.26 -23.00
C MET A 145 0.88 2.40 -21.94
N LEU A 146 1.02 3.38 -21.06
CA LEU A 146 0.09 3.75 -19.99
C LEU A 146 -0.14 5.26 -19.99
N LYS A 147 -1.22 5.67 -19.31
CA LYS A 147 -1.50 7.05 -18.95
C LYS A 147 -1.48 7.16 -17.42
N VAL A 148 -0.28 7.33 -16.88
CA VAL A 148 -0.01 7.48 -15.45
C VAL A 148 0.36 8.94 -15.20
N ASN A 149 -0.46 9.66 -14.44
CA ASN A 149 -0.22 11.08 -14.17
C ASN A 149 0.94 11.31 -13.19
N ARG A 150 1.13 10.38 -12.25
CA ARG A 150 2.10 10.48 -11.16
C ARG A 150 2.76 9.12 -10.94
N GLY A 151 4.08 9.10 -10.93
CA GLY A 151 4.85 7.89 -10.65
C GLY A 151 4.93 7.54 -9.16
N LEU A 152 5.36 6.32 -8.86
CA LEU A 152 5.76 5.94 -7.50
C LEU A 152 6.95 6.78 -7.00
N LEU A 153 7.90 7.05 -7.88
CA LEU A 153 9.07 7.89 -7.64
C LEU A 153 8.78 9.35 -7.99
N SER A 154 9.44 10.26 -7.27
CA SER A 154 9.35 11.69 -7.55
C SER A 154 10.04 12.06 -8.85
N SER A 155 9.40 12.95 -9.61
CA SER A 155 10.01 13.69 -10.72
C SER A 155 10.40 15.11 -10.25
N PRO A 156 11.23 15.86 -11.00
CA PRO A 156 11.73 17.17 -10.56
C PRO A 156 10.65 18.17 -10.11
N ASN A 157 9.45 18.10 -10.70
CA ASN A 157 8.36 19.04 -10.45
C ASN A 157 7.13 18.40 -9.80
N GLN A 158 7.17 17.10 -9.45
CA GLN A 158 6.02 16.39 -8.92
C GLN A 158 6.46 15.27 -7.97
N LYS A 159 6.01 15.34 -6.72
CA LYS A 159 6.25 14.28 -5.72
C LYS A 159 5.61 12.97 -6.16
N GLY A 160 6.33 11.87 -6.03
CA GLY A 160 5.84 10.52 -6.24
C GLY A 160 5.02 10.02 -5.05
N TYR A 161 4.29 8.92 -5.25
CA TYR A 161 3.46 8.34 -4.19
C TYR A 161 4.25 7.97 -2.93
N ILE A 162 5.51 7.52 -3.05
CA ILE A 162 6.33 7.13 -1.90
C ILE A 162 6.64 8.32 -0.99
N ASP A 163 6.97 9.48 -1.56
CA ASP A 163 7.25 10.69 -0.78
C ASP A 163 5.97 11.28 -0.17
N ILE A 164 4.84 11.16 -0.87
CA ILE A 164 3.54 11.56 -0.33
C ILE A 164 3.15 10.68 0.86
N LEU A 165 3.34 9.37 0.78
CA LEU A 165 3.10 8.48 1.92
C LEU A 165 4.02 8.84 3.10
N ALA A 166 5.30 9.11 2.85
CA ALA A 166 6.24 9.53 3.89
C ALA A 166 5.79 10.80 4.61
N GLU A 167 5.24 11.77 3.88
CA GLU A 167 4.68 12.99 4.46
C GLU A 167 3.46 12.70 5.34
N GLN A 168 2.53 11.86 4.88
CA GLN A 168 1.37 11.50 5.71
C GLN A 168 1.76 10.72 6.96
N VAL A 169 2.72 9.79 6.85
CA VAL A 169 3.23 9.02 8.01
C VAL A 169 3.91 9.95 9.02
N ALA A 170 4.65 10.96 8.56
CA ALA A 170 5.24 11.97 9.44
C ALA A 170 4.18 12.80 10.18
N LEU A 171 3.05 13.12 9.54
CA LEU A 171 1.92 13.79 10.19
C LEU A 171 1.28 12.91 11.27
N VAL A 172 1.09 11.61 10.99
CA VAL A 172 0.61 10.64 12.00
C VAL A 172 1.57 10.59 13.19
N LYS A 173 2.87 10.51 12.95
CA LYS A 173 3.92 10.50 13.98
C LYS A 173 3.85 11.72 14.89
N GLN A 174 3.65 12.90 14.31
CA GLN A 174 3.52 14.16 15.06
C GLN A 174 2.24 14.18 15.90
N ALA A 175 1.13 13.66 15.36
CA ALA A 175 -0.15 13.62 16.05
C ALA A 175 -0.26 12.51 17.12
N ALA A 176 0.58 11.47 17.05
CA ALA A 176 0.51 10.29 17.92
C ALA A 176 0.67 10.58 19.42
N ASN A 177 1.25 11.73 19.79
CA ASN A 177 1.36 12.20 21.17
C ASN A 177 1.86 11.15 22.19
N GLY A 178 2.86 10.34 21.79
CA GLY A 178 3.47 9.33 22.65
C GLY A 178 2.77 7.98 22.71
N ASP A 179 1.74 7.73 21.88
CA ASP A 179 1.16 6.40 21.70
C ASP A 179 2.20 5.43 21.11
N THR A 180 2.74 4.54 21.94
CA THR A 180 3.85 3.65 21.57
C THR A 180 3.44 2.59 20.55
N ALA A 181 2.20 2.11 20.58
CA ALA A 181 1.71 1.12 19.62
C ALA A 181 1.57 1.75 18.23
N LEU A 182 0.95 2.93 18.16
CA LEU A 182 0.86 3.68 16.91
C LEU A 182 2.25 4.07 16.37
N LEU A 183 3.15 4.52 17.25
CA LEU A 183 4.52 4.87 16.86
C LEU A 183 5.31 3.67 16.34
N GLN A 184 5.04 2.45 16.81
CA GLN A 184 5.65 1.24 16.27
C GLN A 184 5.19 0.99 14.82
N HIS A 185 3.89 1.09 14.55
CA HIS A 185 3.36 0.95 13.18
C HIS A 185 3.91 2.03 12.25
N VAL A 186 3.99 3.28 12.72
CA VAL A 186 4.65 4.39 12.01
C VAL A 186 6.08 4.04 11.64
N GLN A 187 6.87 3.57 12.61
CA GLN A 187 8.27 3.21 12.37
C GLN A 187 8.41 2.06 11.36
N ASN A 188 7.56 1.04 11.47
CA ASN A 188 7.55 -0.09 10.55
C ASN A 188 7.23 0.36 9.12
N THR A 189 6.30 1.30 8.94
CA THR A 189 6.01 1.92 7.65
C THR A 189 7.19 2.78 7.16
N GLU A 190 7.86 3.54 8.02
CA GLU A 190 9.07 4.31 7.67
C GLU A 190 10.18 3.39 7.11
N TYR A 191 10.39 2.21 7.70
CA TYR A 191 11.33 1.21 7.17
C TYR A 191 10.91 0.71 5.78
N ALA A 192 9.64 0.36 5.60
CA ALA A 192 9.14 -0.09 4.31
C ALA A 192 9.27 1.00 3.23
N ILE A 193 8.99 2.26 3.56
CA ILE A 193 9.20 3.39 2.64
C ILE A 193 10.67 3.49 2.21
N GLN A 194 11.61 3.35 3.15
CA GLN A 194 13.03 3.41 2.84
C GLN A 194 13.44 2.26 1.90
N ASP A 195 13.05 1.03 2.21
CA ASP A 195 13.37 -0.14 1.38
C ASP A 195 12.74 -0.05 -0.01
N LEU A 196 11.50 0.43 -0.09
CA LEU A 196 10.80 0.66 -1.34
C LEU A 196 11.53 1.69 -2.22
N ARG A 197 12.05 2.79 -1.67
CA ARG A 197 12.84 3.75 -2.47
C ARG A 197 14.02 3.05 -3.13
N ASP A 198 14.75 2.22 -2.41
CA ASP A 198 15.92 1.52 -2.93
C ASP A 198 15.54 0.48 -4.00
N TRP A 199 14.51 -0.33 -3.76
CA TRP A 199 14.09 -1.34 -4.74
C TRP A 199 13.49 -0.71 -5.99
N LEU A 200 12.66 0.32 -5.86
CA LEU A 200 12.06 1.01 -6.99
C LEU A 200 13.12 1.67 -7.89
N GLN A 201 14.20 2.21 -7.31
CA GLN A 201 15.33 2.72 -8.10
C GLN A 201 16.09 1.61 -8.85
N LYS A 202 16.27 0.44 -8.23
CA LYS A 202 16.87 -0.74 -8.90
C LYS A 202 15.99 -1.23 -10.04
N ILE A 203 14.69 -1.32 -9.83
CA ILE A 203 13.72 -1.69 -10.86
C ILE A 203 13.80 -0.71 -12.03
N ARG A 204 13.77 0.60 -11.76
CA ARG A 204 13.90 1.66 -12.78
C ARG A 204 15.16 1.47 -13.60
N THR A 205 16.30 1.33 -12.92
CA THR A 205 17.63 1.19 -13.53
C THR A 205 17.68 -0.02 -14.46
N ASN A 206 17.24 -1.19 -13.98
CA ASN A 206 17.25 -2.42 -14.77
C ASN A 206 16.31 -2.34 -15.98
N ALA A 207 15.11 -1.75 -15.82
CA ALA A 207 14.19 -1.55 -16.94
C ALA A 207 14.78 -0.63 -18.03
N VAL A 208 15.48 0.44 -17.64
CA VAL A 208 16.16 1.35 -18.57
C VAL A 208 17.30 0.65 -19.31
N LEU A 209 18.11 -0.14 -18.61
CA LEU A 209 19.20 -0.91 -19.23
C LEU A 209 18.67 -1.87 -20.29
N LEU A 210 17.58 -2.58 -20.00
CA LEU A 210 16.93 -3.47 -20.97
C LEU A 210 16.44 -2.71 -22.21
N LEU A 211 15.79 -1.56 -22.04
CA LEU A 211 15.30 -0.78 -23.18
C LEU A 211 16.40 -0.17 -24.06
N LYS A 212 17.59 0.04 -23.48
CA LYS A 212 18.77 0.54 -24.20
C LYS A 212 19.61 -0.59 -24.81
N ALA A 213 19.32 -1.85 -24.49
CA ALA A 213 20.04 -3.00 -25.02
C ALA A 213 19.84 -3.15 -26.54
N ALA A 214 20.90 -3.52 -27.25
CA ALA A 214 20.83 -3.82 -28.68
C ALA A 214 20.12 -5.16 -28.95
N ASN A 215 20.38 -6.17 -28.12
CA ASN A 215 19.75 -7.47 -28.17
C ASN A 215 19.31 -7.92 -26.77
N LEU A 216 18.00 -8.02 -26.55
CA LEU A 216 17.45 -8.44 -25.26
C LEU A 216 17.75 -9.91 -24.93
N GLU A 217 18.08 -10.74 -25.91
CA GLU A 217 18.33 -12.18 -25.71
C GLU A 217 19.75 -12.49 -25.20
N ASP A 218 20.67 -11.52 -25.23
CA ASP A 218 22.04 -11.68 -24.74
C ASP A 218 22.07 -12.06 -23.25
N SER A 219 23.01 -12.90 -22.86
CA SER A 219 23.11 -13.45 -21.49
C SER A 219 23.19 -12.35 -20.41
N VAL A 220 23.87 -11.25 -20.70
CA VAL A 220 23.96 -10.08 -19.81
C VAL A 220 22.57 -9.48 -19.58
N ASN A 221 21.79 -9.32 -20.64
CA ASN A 221 20.44 -8.74 -20.55
C ASN A 221 19.45 -9.71 -19.89
N VAL A 222 19.64 -11.03 -20.05
CA VAL A 222 18.90 -12.03 -19.27
C VAL A 222 19.18 -11.87 -17.77
N GLY A 223 20.45 -11.64 -17.40
CA GLY A 223 20.83 -11.33 -16.02
C GLY A 223 20.14 -10.07 -15.48
N ILE A 224 20.08 -9.00 -16.28
CA ILE A 224 19.40 -7.74 -15.90
C ILE A 224 17.88 -7.96 -15.73
N ALA A 225 17.25 -8.74 -16.60
CA ALA A 225 15.82 -9.06 -16.48
C ALA A 225 15.51 -9.88 -15.22
N LEU A 226 16.39 -10.81 -14.84
CA LEU A 226 16.27 -11.54 -13.57
C LEU A 226 16.45 -10.62 -12.37
N GLN A 227 17.39 -9.66 -12.42
CA GLN A 227 17.55 -8.66 -11.37
C GLN A 227 16.35 -7.72 -11.26
N LEU A 228 15.74 -7.33 -12.39
CA LEU A 228 14.48 -6.59 -12.42
C LEU A 228 13.36 -7.37 -11.73
N LYS A 229 13.19 -8.64 -12.09
CA LYS A 229 12.18 -9.54 -11.49
C LYS A 229 12.39 -9.70 -9.98
N GLN A 230 13.62 -9.91 -9.54
CA GLN A 230 13.93 -10.03 -8.10
C GLN A 230 13.63 -8.74 -7.35
N ALA A 231 14.06 -7.58 -7.86
CA ALA A 231 13.80 -6.30 -7.20
C ALA A 231 12.30 -5.98 -7.15
N ALA A 232 11.53 -6.33 -8.18
CA ALA A 232 10.08 -6.18 -8.19
C ALA A 232 9.40 -7.11 -7.16
N ALA A 233 9.84 -8.37 -7.07
CA ALA A 233 9.35 -9.31 -6.06
C ALA A 233 9.67 -8.83 -4.63
N ASP A 234 10.93 -8.43 -4.36
CA ASP A 234 11.36 -7.87 -3.09
C ASP A 234 10.53 -6.62 -2.74
N SER A 235 10.28 -5.73 -3.70
CA SER A 235 9.45 -4.53 -3.47
C SER A 235 7.99 -4.87 -3.13
N TYR A 236 7.45 -5.98 -3.64
CA TYR A 236 6.07 -6.37 -3.39
C TYR A 236 5.93 -7.10 -2.04
N THR A 237 6.62 -8.22 -1.87
CA THR A 237 6.46 -9.08 -0.69
C THR A 237 7.42 -8.75 0.44
N GLY A 238 8.48 -8.00 0.17
CA GLY A 238 9.61 -7.86 1.07
C GLY A 238 10.65 -8.96 0.84
N LYS A 239 11.79 -8.81 1.52
CA LYS A 239 12.94 -9.71 1.43
C LYS A 239 13.18 -10.40 2.77
N THR A 240 13.25 -11.73 2.77
CA THR A 240 13.64 -12.48 3.95
C THR A 240 15.12 -12.24 4.28
N ILE A 241 15.40 -11.81 5.51
CA ILE A 241 16.76 -11.71 6.06
C ILE A 241 16.96 -12.89 7.01
N PRO A 242 17.88 -13.83 6.71
CA PRO A 242 18.19 -14.94 7.62
C PRO A 242 18.59 -14.44 9.02
N PRO A 243 18.20 -15.12 10.10
CA PRO A 243 17.59 -16.46 10.15
C PRO A 243 16.06 -16.50 10.06
N ASN A 244 15.39 -15.40 9.68
CA ASN A 244 13.93 -15.33 9.65
C ASN A 244 13.31 -16.28 8.61
N GLN A 245 12.03 -16.63 8.82
CA GLN A 245 11.24 -17.49 7.92
C GLN A 245 10.43 -16.69 6.89
N GLY A 246 10.48 -15.36 6.94
CA GLY A 246 9.80 -14.47 6.01
C GLY A 246 10.26 -13.02 6.17
N PRO A 247 9.80 -12.12 5.29
CA PRO A 247 9.99 -10.67 5.43
C PRO A 247 9.48 -10.17 6.78
N GLN A 248 10.14 -9.14 7.31
CA GLN A 248 9.83 -8.52 8.60
C GLN A 248 9.67 -7.01 8.44
N PRO A 249 8.97 -6.31 9.36
CA PRO A 249 8.90 -4.86 9.40
C PRO A 249 10.21 -4.25 9.92
N THR A 250 11.33 -4.57 9.28
CA THR A 250 12.65 -4.07 9.61
C THR A 250 13.36 -3.61 8.34
N LEU A 251 14.35 -2.73 8.51
CA LEU A 251 15.12 -2.19 7.41
C LEU A 251 15.82 -3.29 6.59
N GLY A 252 15.73 -3.17 5.27
CA GLY A 252 16.23 -4.12 4.27
C GLY A 252 15.30 -5.31 4.00
N SER A 253 14.13 -5.37 4.67
CA SER A 253 13.22 -6.52 4.64
C SER A 253 11.80 -6.16 4.20
N ALA A 254 11.35 -4.92 4.40
CA ALA A 254 9.92 -4.59 4.40
C ALA A 254 9.41 -4.14 3.02
N GLY A 255 8.55 -4.95 2.39
CA GLY A 255 7.90 -4.66 1.09
C GLY A 255 6.63 -3.81 1.18
N ALA A 256 6.02 -3.59 0.02
CA ALA A 256 4.74 -2.89 -0.12
C ALA A 256 3.61 -3.56 0.64
N LEU A 257 3.60 -4.90 0.71
CA LEU A 257 2.64 -5.64 1.53
C LEU A 257 2.77 -5.28 3.02
N GLN A 258 4.01 -5.16 3.52
CA GLN A 258 4.24 -4.75 4.91
C GLN A 258 3.81 -3.30 5.12
N ALA A 259 4.21 -2.38 4.24
CA ALA A 259 3.78 -0.99 4.29
C ALA A 259 2.24 -0.87 4.33
N TYR A 260 1.55 -1.61 3.46
CA TYR A 260 0.10 -1.65 3.41
C TYR A 260 -0.48 -2.12 4.74
N THR A 261 0.02 -3.23 5.26
CA THR A 261 -0.47 -3.86 6.49
C THR A 261 -0.26 -2.94 7.71
N GLU A 262 0.92 -2.37 7.86
CA GLU A 262 1.25 -1.46 8.96
C GLU A 262 0.42 -0.18 8.92
N CYS A 263 0.17 0.38 7.72
CA CYS A 263 -0.75 1.50 7.57
C CYS A 263 -2.18 1.14 8.02
N GLN A 264 -2.67 -0.08 7.73
CA GLN A 264 -3.98 -0.52 8.22
C GLN A 264 -4.00 -0.60 9.76
N TYR A 265 -2.93 -1.12 10.37
CA TYR A 265 -2.82 -1.22 11.83
C TYR A 265 -2.75 0.13 12.54
N MET A 266 -2.38 1.22 11.86
CA MET A 266 -2.51 2.57 12.43
C MET A 266 -3.96 2.94 12.79
N ALA A 267 -4.95 2.29 12.16
CA ALA A 267 -6.38 2.49 12.47
C ALA A 267 -6.94 1.49 13.50
N THR A 268 -6.09 0.64 14.10
CA THR A 268 -6.51 -0.30 15.14
C THR A 268 -6.98 0.43 16.39
N LEU A 269 -8.01 -0.13 17.03
CA LEU A 269 -8.63 0.41 18.23
C LEU A 269 -8.62 -0.61 19.35
N ASP A 270 -8.15 -0.19 20.52
CA ASP A 270 -8.32 -0.97 21.74
C ASP A 270 -9.71 -0.71 22.30
N LEU A 271 -10.50 -1.79 22.41
CA LEU A 271 -11.79 -1.75 23.08
C LEU A 271 -11.58 -1.80 24.59
N LYS A 272 -12.11 -0.79 25.30
CA LYS A 272 -12.08 -0.72 26.76
C LYS A 272 -13.42 -1.12 27.33
N LYS A 273 -13.39 -1.84 28.44
CA LYS A 273 -14.60 -2.14 29.21
C LYS A 273 -15.16 -0.84 29.78
N LEU A 274 -16.48 -0.63 29.64
CA LEU A 274 -17.21 0.49 30.24
C LEU A 274 -17.56 0.22 31.70
#